data_AF-A0A5B8NUM2-F1
#
_entry.id   AF-A0A5B8NUM2-F1
#
_cell.length_a   1.000
_cell.length_b   1.000
_cell.length_c   1.000
_cell.angle_alpha   90.00
_cell.angle_beta   90.00
_cell.angle_gamma   90.00
#
_symmetry.space_group_name_H-M   'P 1'
#
loop_
_entity.id
_entity.type
_entity.pdbx_description
1 polymer ?
#
loop_
_entity_poly.entity_id
_entity_poly.type
_entity_poly.pdbx_seq_one_letter_code
_entity_poly.pdbx_strand_id
1 'polypeptide(L)'
;MKKLVMVAASAAVCLAAATPVLATAVAEKNAPADKKVISGVTMWERHTFSGSSTAVSAFQKWFAGEEFVQPEIETMDLTALALPCGEIAYAGDIVYKDNNGEFHVYK
;
A
#
# COMPACT_ATOMS: atom_id res chain seq x y z
N MET A 1 32.85 -24.74 43.53
CA MET A 1 34.20 -24.99 42.99
C MET A 1 34.31 -24.28 41.64
N LYS A 2 35.42 -23.56 41.43
CA LYS A 2 35.77 -22.83 40.20
C LYS A 2 35.78 -23.74 38.96
N LYS A 3 35.40 -23.19 37.80
CA LYS A 3 36.18 -23.25 36.55
C LYS A 3 35.64 -22.25 35.52
N LEU A 4 36.34 -21.13 35.44
CA LEU A 4 36.41 -20.25 34.29
C LEU A 4 37.40 -20.90 33.31
N VAL A 5 37.03 -21.09 32.04
CA VAL A 5 38.00 -21.22 30.95
C VAL A 5 37.45 -20.46 29.74
N MET A 6 38.14 -19.37 29.46
CA MET A 6 38.14 -18.59 28.24
C MET A 6 39.12 -19.28 27.28
N VAL A 7 38.70 -19.60 26.05
CA VAL A 7 39.61 -19.86 24.92
C VAL A 7 39.00 -19.25 23.67
N ALA A 8 39.74 -18.32 23.07
CA ALA A 8 39.51 -17.76 21.75
C ALA A 8 40.18 -18.65 20.68
N ALA A 9 39.62 -18.70 19.47
CA ALA A 9 40.36 -19.05 18.26
C ALA A 9 39.62 -18.52 17.01
N SER A 10 40.41 -17.91 16.14
CA SER A 10 40.01 -17.13 14.97
C SER A 10 39.65 -17.95 13.72
N ALA A 11 39.10 -17.22 12.75
CA ALA A 11 39.33 -17.30 11.31
C ALA A 11 38.46 -18.25 10.45
N ALA A 12 37.53 -17.58 9.74
CA ALA A 12 37.53 -17.41 8.28
C ALA A 12 36.85 -18.45 7.36
N VAL A 13 36.34 -17.85 6.29
CA VAL A 13 36.04 -18.36 4.95
C VAL A 13 34.58 -18.72 4.69
N CYS A 14 33.98 -17.83 3.89
CA CYS A 14 32.70 -17.90 3.23
C CYS A 14 32.55 -19.14 2.35
N LEU A 15 31.35 -19.74 2.34
CA LEU A 15 30.85 -20.38 1.13
C LEU A 15 29.37 -20.04 0.95
N ALA A 16 29.10 -19.30 -0.12
CA ALA A 16 27.80 -18.85 -0.57
C ALA A 16 27.00 -20.02 -1.16
N ALA A 17 25.70 -20.06 -0.86
CA ALA A 17 24.70 -20.70 -1.70
C ALA A 17 23.65 -19.64 -2.03
N ALA A 18 23.92 -18.86 -3.07
CA ALA A 18 22.97 -17.90 -3.62
C ALA A 18 21.89 -18.67 -4.40
N THR A 19 20.70 -18.78 -3.83
CA THR A 19 19.49 -19.07 -4.61
C THR A 19 19.07 -17.78 -5.31
N PRO A 20 18.94 -17.74 -6.65
CA PRO A 20 18.34 -16.59 -7.31
C PRO A 20 16.84 -16.62 -7.02
N VAL A 21 16.40 -15.91 -5.98
CA VAL A 21 15.02 -15.40 -5.96
C VAL A 21 14.99 -14.34 -7.04
N LEU A 22 14.32 -14.65 -8.16
CA LEU A 22 13.85 -13.61 -9.06
C LEU A 22 12.89 -12.73 -8.26
N ALA A 23 13.44 -11.65 -7.69
CA ALA A 23 12.66 -10.51 -7.28
C ALA A 23 12.13 -9.87 -8.56
N THR A 24 10.94 -10.28 -8.99
CA THR A 24 10.15 -9.51 -9.94
C THR A 24 9.74 -8.23 -9.21
N ALA A 25 10.57 -7.21 -9.35
CA ALA A 25 10.25 -5.85 -8.98
C ALA A 25 9.05 -5.39 -9.83
N VAL A 26 7.84 -5.54 -9.29
CA VAL A 26 6.74 -4.64 -9.63
C VAL A 26 6.91 -3.42 -8.74
N ALA A 27 7.80 -2.54 -9.18
CA ALA A 27 7.87 -1.19 -8.69
C ALA A 27 6.65 -0.44 -9.21
N GLU A 28 5.51 -0.54 -8.51
CA GLU A 28 4.44 0.45 -8.69
C GLU A 28 4.72 1.60 -7.73
N LYS A 29 5.67 2.41 -8.19
CA LYS A 29 5.90 3.81 -7.87
C LYS A 29 4.78 4.42 -7.03
N ASN A 30 5.10 4.70 -5.75
CA ASN A 30 4.41 5.70 -4.93
C ASN A 30 4.20 6.95 -5.80
N ALA A 31 2.99 7.11 -6.34
CA ALA A 31 2.60 8.34 -6.98
C ALA A 31 2.24 9.29 -5.83
N PRO A 32 2.89 10.46 -5.72
CA PRO A 32 2.42 11.50 -4.81
C PRO A 32 0.95 11.82 -5.15
N ALA A 33 0.19 12.28 -4.16
CA ALA A 33 -1.17 12.80 -4.34
C ALA A 33 -1.16 13.94 -5.38
N ASP A 34 -1.26 13.57 -6.66
CA ASP A 34 -1.24 14.51 -7.77
C ASP A 34 -2.59 15.20 -7.80
N LYS A 35 -2.59 16.49 -7.46
CA LYS A 35 -3.72 17.38 -7.71
C LYS A 35 -3.98 17.41 -9.21
N LYS A 36 -4.95 16.62 -9.65
CA LYS A 36 -5.34 16.55 -11.06
C LYS A 36 -6.75 17.12 -11.20
N VAL A 37 -6.87 18.19 -11.97
CA VAL A 37 -8.19 18.69 -12.39
C VAL A 37 -8.63 17.83 -13.56
N ILE A 38 -9.65 17.00 -13.36
CA ILE A 38 -10.32 16.28 -14.44
C ILE A 38 -11.73 16.85 -14.55
N SER A 39 -12.09 17.36 -15.73
CA SER A 39 -13.45 17.83 -16.04
C SER A 39 -14.02 18.89 -15.09
N GLY A 40 -13.18 19.77 -14.53
CA GLY A 40 -13.62 20.86 -13.64
C GLY A 40 -13.80 20.46 -12.18
N VAL A 41 -13.57 19.18 -11.82
CA VAL A 41 -13.52 18.73 -10.43
C VAL A 41 -12.07 18.78 -9.95
N THR A 42 -11.82 19.50 -8.86
CA THR A 42 -10.51 19.48 -8.20
C THR A 42 -10.43 18.22 -7.35
N MET A 43 -9.63 17.24 -7.80
CA MET A 43 -9.29 16.06 -7.01
C MET A 43 -8.07 16.40 -6.18
N TRP A 44 -8.25 16.54 -4.86
CA TRP A 44 -7.15 16.95 -3.97
C TRP A 44 -6.19 15.81 -3.68
N GLU A 45 -6.73 14.61 -3.57
CA GLU A 45 -6.01 13.35 -3.37
C GLU A 45 -6.81 12.23 -4.04
N ARG A 46 -6.13 11.30 -4.69
CA ARG A 46 -6.76 10.22 -5.46
C ARG A 46 -5.94 8.94 -5.39
N HIS A 47 -6.62 7.81 -5.26
CA HIS A 47 -6.01 6.49 -5.14
C HIS A 47 -6.83 5.47 -5.92
N THR A 48 -6.17 4.55 -6.62
CA THR A 48 -6.84 3.47 -7.34
C THR A 48 -7.22 2.37 -6.36
N PHE A 49 -8.48 1.93 -6.38
CA PHE A 49 -8.92 0.81 -5.56
C PHE A 49 -8.65 -0.52 -6.28
N SER A 50 -7.86 -1.40 -5.68
CA SER A 50 -7.47 -2.68 -6.27
C SER A 50 -8.52 -3.79 -6.12
N GLY A 51 -9.54 -3.62 -5.27
CA GLY A 51 -10.48 -4.68 -4.90
C GLY A 51 -9.97 -5.62 -3.80
N SER A 52 -8.77 -5.39 -3.26
CA SER A 52 -8.19 -6.16 -2.16
C SER A 52 -8.83 -5.82 -0.82
N SER A 53 -8.99 -6.79 0.08
CA SER A 53 -9.45 -6.50 1.46
C SER A 53 -8.43 -5.71 2.28
N THR A 54 -7.14 -5.85 1.96
CA THR A 54 -6.08 -4.99 2.50
C THR A 54 -6.24 -3.55 2.01
N ALA A 55 -6.62 -3.36 0.73
CA ALA A 55 -6.91 -2.03 0.19
C ALA A 55 -8.15 -1.42 0.85
N VAL A 56 -9.21 -2.20 1.07
CA VAL A 56 -10.40 -1.74 1.81
C VAL A 56 -10.00 -1.17 3.17
N SER A 57 -9.10 -1.84 3.89
CA SER A 57 -8.62 -1.36 5.19
C SER A 57 -7.84 -0.03 5.08
N ALA A 58 -7.02 0.15 4.04
CA ALA A 58 -6.32 1.40 3.79
C ALA A 58 -7.28 2.56 3.46
N PHE A 59 -8.28 2.30 2.59
CA PHE A 59 -9.32 3.28 2.27
C PHE A 59 -10.17 3.65 3.49
N GLN A 60 -10.54 2.69 4.34
CA GLN A 60 -11.31 2.97 5.56
C GLN A 60 -10.57 3.88 6.53
N LYS A 61 -9.24 3.70 6.70
CA LYS A 61 -8.42 4.61 7.50
C LYS A 61 -8.36 6.02 6.90
N TRP A 62 -8.20 6.10 5.58
CA TRP A 62 -8.22 7.39 4.88
C TRP A 62 -9.57 8.10 4.99
N PHE A 63 -10.68 7.36 4.92
CA PHE A 63 -12.03 7.90 5.16
C PHE A 63 -12.22 8.38 6.61
N ALA A 64 -11.54 7.75 7.58
CA ALA A 64 -11.51 8.20 8.97
C ALA A 64 -10.62 9.44 9.20
N GLY A 65 -9.95 9.94 8.15
CA GLY A 65 -9.10 11.12 8.19
C GLY A 65 -7.62 10.84 8.46
N GLU A 66 -7.20 9.57 8.47
CA GLU A 66 -5.78 9.21 8.50
C GLU A 66 -5.12 9.47 7.13
N GLU A 67 -3.78 9.43 7.09
CA GLU A 67 -3.04 9.45 5.84
C GLU A 67 -3.29 8.14 5.06
N PHE A 68 -3.51 8.25 3.76
CA PHE A 68 -3.62 7.06 2.93
C PHE A 68 -2.25 6.39 2.78
N VAL A 69 -2.19 5.11 3.10
CA VAL A 69 -1.00 4.27 2.91
C VAL A 69 -1.36 3.12 1.99
N GLN A 70 -0.79 3.13 0.79
CA GLN A 70 -0.95 2.04 -0.18
C GLN A 70 -0.38 0.74 0.43
N PRO A 71 -1.17 -0.36 0.48
CA PRO A 71 -0.64 -1.63 0.93
C PRO A 71 0.47 -2.16 0.03
N GLU A 72 1.57 -2.65 0.61
CA GLU A 72 2.67 -3.28 -0.15
C GLU A 72 2.28 -4.66 -0.70
N ILE A 73 1.38 -5.35 -0.02
CA ILE A 73 0.88 -6.67 -0.40
C ILE A 73 -0.64 -6.63 -0.37
N GLU A 74 -1.24 -7.02 -1.49
CA GLU A 74 -2.69 -7.02 -1.68
C GLU A 74 -3.21 -8.45 -1.89
N THR A 75 -4.39 -8.72 -1.35
CA THR A 75 -5.11 -9.97 -1.54
C THR A 75 -5.98 -9.89 -2.81
N MET A 76 -6.14 -10.99 -3.54
CA MET A 76 -6.95 -11.03 -4.77
C MET A 76 -8.41 -11.37 -4.49
N ASP A 77 -9.02 -10.64 -3.55
CA ASP A 77 -10.37 -10.97 -3.04
C ASP A 77 -11.51 -10.39 -3.90
N LEU A 78 -11.21 -9.42 -4.79
CA LEU A 78 -12.16 -8.74 -5.67
C LEU A 78 -13.42 -8.21 -4.95
N THR A 79 -13.20 -7.57 -3.81
CA THR A 79 -14.24 -6.96 -2.98
C THR A 79 -14.63 -5.57 -3.47
N ALA A 80 -15.85 -5.14 -3.12
CA ALA A 80 -16.32 -3.77 -3.36
C ALA A 80 -16.07 -2.90 -2.12
N LEU A 81 -15.83 -1.60 -2.34
CA LEU A 81 -15.60 -0.63 -1.29
C LEU A 81 -16.79 0.34 -1.21
N ALA A 82 -17.44 0.42 -0.05
CA ALA A 82 -18.45 1.42 0.22
C ALA A 82 -17.81 2.72 0.69
N LEU A 83 -18.13 3.83 0.04
CA LEU A 83 -17.68 5.17 0.41
C LEU A 83 -18.64 5.80 1.43
N PRO A 84 -18.19 6.80 2.22
CA PRO A 84 -19.04 7.51 3.18
C PRO A 84 -20.28 8.18 2.57
N CYS A 85 -20.21 8.57 1.29
CA CYS A 85 -21.32 9.17 0.55
C CYS A 85 -22.36 8.13 0.06
N GLY A 86 -22.13 6.84 0.28
CA GLY A 86 -22.99 5.75 -0.18
C GLY A 86 -22.67 5.21 -1.56
N GLU A 87 -21.70 5.79 -2.28
CA GLU A 87 -21.18 5.22 -3.53
C GLU A 87 -20.40 3.92 -3.28
N ILE A 88 -20.30 3.11 -4.34
CA ILE A 88 -19.56 1.84 -4.33
C ILE A 88 -18.46 1.89 -5.38
N ALA A 89 -17.21 1.67 -4.95
CA ALA A 89 -16.06 1.49 -5.82
C ALA A 89 -15.74 0.00 -6.03
N TYR A 90 -15.37 -0.34 -7.26
CA TYR A 90 -14.92 -1.67 -7.68
C TYR A 90 -13.43 -1.66 -8.03
N ALA A 91 -12.86 -2.86 -8.18
CA ALA A 91 -11.47 -3.01 -8.60
C ALA A 91 -11.20 -2.24 -9.91
N GLY A 92 -10.19 -1.37 -9.89
CA GLY A 92 -9.79 -0.49 -10.98
C GLY A 92 -10.38 0.91 -10.92
N ASP A 93 -11.41 1.16 -10.11
CA ASP A 93 -11.99 2.49 -9.94
C ASP A 93 -11.01 3.42 -9.21
N ILE A 94 -11.07 4.72 -9.52
CA ILE A 94 -10.30 5.75 -8.81
C ILE A 94 -11.20 6.36 -7.74
N VAL A 95 -10.77 6.28 -6.48
CA VAL A 95 -11.42 7.00 -5.38
C VAL A 95 -10.66 8.29 -5.14
N TYR A 96 -11.37 9.41 -5.06
CA TYR A 96 -10.75 10.71 -4.83
C TYR A 96 -11.48 11.50 -3.74
N LYS A 97 -10.73 12.42 -3.11
CA LYS A 97 -11.22 13.39 -2.15
C LYS A 97 -11.33 14.76 -2.82
N ASP A 98 -12.51 15.38 -2.72
CA ASP A 98 -12.76 16.71 -3.28
C ASP A 98 -12.34 17.85 -2.32
N ASN A 99 -12.63 19.09 -2.70
CA ASN A 99 -12.30 20.28 -1.91
C ASN A 99 -13.13 20.42 -0.63
N ASN A 100 -14.29 19.76 -0.54
CA ASN A 100 -15.15 19.73 0.64
C ASN A 100 -14.72 18.62 1.61
N GLY A 101 -13.78 17.77 1.18
CA GLY A 101 -13.33 16.61 1.94
C GLY A 101 -14.24 15.39 1.77
N GLU A 102 -15.15 15.43 0.80
CA GLU A 102 -16.02 14.30 0.45
C GLU A 102 -15.30 13.35 -0.49
N PHE A 103 -15.66 12.07 -0.40
CA PHE A 103 -15.08 11.01 -1.21
C PHE A 103 -16.03 10.61 -2.31
N HIS A 104 -15.49 10.39 -3.50
CA HIS A 104 -16.26 10.05 -4.70
C HIS A 104 -15.52 9.04 -5.56
N VAL A 105 -16.26 8.33 -6.41
CA VAL A 105 -15.72 7.38 -7.39
C VAL A 105 -15.59 8.06 -8.77
N TYR A 106 -14.44 7.89 -9.40
CA TYR A 106 -14.18 8.25 -10.79
C TYR A 106 -13.89 6.98 -11.60
N LYS A 107 -14.61 6.82 -12.71
CA LYS A 107 -14.54 5.67 -13.62
C LYS A 107 -13.80 6.01 -14.91
#